data_AF-A0A957S6H5-F1
#
_entry.id   AF-A0A957S6H5-F1
#
_cell.length_a   1.000
_cell.length_b   1.000
_cell.length_c   1.000
_cell.angle_alpha   90.00
_cell.angle_beta   90.00
_cell.angle_gamma   90.00
#
_symmetry.space_group_name_H-M   'P 1'
#
loop_
_entity.id
_entity.type
_entity.pdbx_description
1 polymer ?
#
loop_
_entity_poly.entity_id
_entity_poly.type
_entity_poly.pdbx_seq_one_letter_code
_entity_poly.pdbx_strand_id
1 'polypeptide(L)'
;MMDARLNRLGIVGLLLMGGWLAMTTASWAQRPAPGAWVPQIAIVWPHDGAGNSASVAEATYVNVSVWPTNAVRCDSEEIPPLTWAYGNSNALVMAAQATRQMREIDGVRFPTLEYNDIPVNSALVNRFYIASPVGPNSNVWVHAVDARTIQPEIVEPSGVVSPEGMAGLVAPIPRINVVWPHDGTGNYLPVESAPFVNVSVLMLDNLDRTMDIEYMPELSLLIAEGNDPLQLSEIAPVPVNRSLDGLAYRTWEFNDVPVKAGMQSHLVVMSQFGAMSVPWTHAADARTLLPAPLLPPPCVE
;
A
#
# COMPACT_ATOMS: atom_id res chain seq x y z
N MET A 1 -21.76 30.92 72.12
CA MET A 1 -23.18 30.64 71.84
C MET A 1 -23.45 31.13 70.42
N MET A 2 -23.04 30.42 69.37
CA MET A 2 -23.69 29.21 68.82
C MET A 2 -25.20 29.35 68.77
N ASP A 3 -25.71 29.70 67.58
CA ASP A 3 -26.90 29.01 67.08
C ASP A 3 -26.86 28.94 65.54
N ALA A 4 -27.10 27.73 65.05
CA ALA A 4 -26.92 27.27 63.68
C ALA A 4 -28.28 27.21 62.97
N ARG A 5 -28.35 27.62 61.70
CA ARG A 5 -29.38 27.10 60.78
C ARG A 5 -28.80 26.86 59.39
N LEU A 6 -28.78 25.58 59.05
CA LEU A 6 -28.64 25.02 57.70
C LEU A 6 -29.70 25.59 56.75
N ASN A 7 -29.34 25.77 55.48
CA ASN A 7 -30.25 25.44 54.38
C ASN A 7 -29.50 25.11 53.07
N ARG A 8 -29.42 23.81 52.81
CA ARG A 8 -29.62 23.08 51.55
C ARG A 8 -28.91 23.59 50.28
N LEU A 9 -27.81 22.91 49.96
CA LEU A 9 -27.34 22.70 48.59
C LEU A 9 -28.43 22.00 47.76
N GLY A 10 -28.78 22.58 46.61
CA GLY A 10 -29.41 21.86 45.50
C GLY A 10 -28.32 21.48 44.49
N ILE A 11 -27.91 20.22 44.50
CA ILE A 11 -27.07 19.64 43.45
C ILE A 11 -28.01 19.19 42.33
N VAL A 12 -27.97 19.89 41.20
CA VAL A 12 -28.56 19.41 39.94
C VAL A 12 -27.53 18.49 39.30
N GLY A 13 -27.70 17.18 39.50
CA GLY A 13 -26.91 16.16 38.83
C GLY A 13 -27.37 16.02 37.37
N LEU A 14 -26.58 16.56 36.45
CA LEU A 14 -26.76 16.36 35.02
C LEU A 14 -26.18 14.98 34.64
N LEU A 15 -27.05 13.98 34.50
CA LEU A 15 -26.73 12.65 33.98
C LEU A 15 -26.50 12.76 32.46
N LEU A 16 -25.24 12.95 32.04
CA LEU A 16 -24.83 12.76 30.65
C LEU A 16 -24.71 11.25 30.40
N MET A 17 -25.78 10.64 29.89
CA MET A 17 -25.70 9.32 29.27
C MET A 17 -24.87 9.44 27.99
N GLY A 18 -23.57 9.13 28.09
CA GLY A 18 -22.72 8.91 26.94
C GLY A 18 -23.20 7.67 26.19
N GLY A 19 -23.95 7.89 25.11
CA GLY A 19 -24.25 6.86 24.14
C GLY A 19 -22.97 6.45 23.43
N TRP A 20 -22.40 5.32 23.83
CA TRP A 20 -21.38 4.63 23.06
C TRP A 20 -22.06 4.11 21.79
N LEU A 21 -21.98 4.88 20.71
CA LEU A 21 -22.17 4.32 19.38
C LEU A 21 -21.06 3.29 19.19
N ALA A 22 -21.43 2.01 19.29
CA ALA A 22 -20.60 0.93 18.78
C ALA A 22 -20.42 1.20 17.28
N MET A 23 -19.28 1.79 16.92
CA MET A 23 -18.85 1.82 15.54
C MET A 23 -18.63 0.36 15.15
N THR A 24 -19.52 -0.15 14.31
CA THR A 24 -19.36 -1.44 13.66
C THR A 24 -18.06 -1.37 12.88
N THR A 25 -17.05 -2.13 13.30
CA THR A 25 -15.82 -2.33 12.53
C THR A 25 -16.22 -2.77 11.13
N ALA A 26 -15.95 -1.92 10.13
CA ALA A 26 -16.16 -2.30 8.74
C ALA A 26 -15.29 -3.54 8.48
N SER A 27 -15.91 -4.68 8.18
CA SER A 27 -15.15 -5.88 7.82
C SER A 27 -14.57 -5.66 6.42
N TRP A 28 -13.29 -5.32 6.35
CA TRP A 28 -12.55 -5.07 5.10
C TRP A 28 -12.39 -6.30 4.19
N ALA A 29 -12.88 -7.47 4.63
CA ALA A 29 -12.88 -8.71 3.85
C ALA A 29 -14.26 -8.99 3.23
N GLN A 30 -14.74 -8.13 2.34
CA GLN A 30 -15.81 -8.54 1.44
C GLN A 30 -15.20 -9.43 0.36
N ARG A 31 -15.68 -10.68 0.24
CA ARG A 31 -15.34 -11.51 -0.91
C ARG A 31 -15.74 -10.74 -2.18
N PRO A 32 -14.89 -10.71 -3.22
CA PRO A 32 -15.26 -10.11 -4.49
C PRO A 32 -16.60 -10.69 -4.95
N ALA A 33 -17.47 -9.84 -5.50
CA ALA A 33 -18.72 -10.32 -6.10
C ALA A 33 -18.39 -11.41 -7.13
N PRO A 34 -19.22 -12.45 -7.30
CA PRO A 34 -19.01 -13.42 -8.37
C PRO A 34 -18.87 -12.73 -9.73
N GLY A 35 -17.74 -12.96 -10.42
CA GLY A 35 -17.41 -12.30 -11.68
C GLY A 35 -16.72 -10.94 -11.56
N ALA A 36 -16.46 -10.45 -10.34
CA ALA A 36 -15.61 -9.30 -10.10
C ALA A 36 -14.20 -9.56 -10.61
N TRP A 37 -13.56 -8.51 -11.12
CA TRP A 37 -12.23 -8.61 -11.70
C TRP A 37 -11.17 -8.81 -10.62
N VAL A 38 -10.40 -9.91 -10.68
CA VAL A 38 -9.20 -10.10 -9.84
C VAL A 38 -7.96 -9.73 -10.68
N PRO A 39 -7.44 -8.50 -10.58
CA PRO A 39 -6.46 -7.99 -11.53
C PRO A 39 -5.06 -8.58 -11.28
N GLN A 40 -4.32 -8.79 -12.36
CA GLN A 40 -2.88 -9.07 -12.34
C GLN A 40 -2.20 -8.23 -13.42
N ILE A 41 -1.14 -7.53 -13.05
CA ILE A 41 -0.22 -6.92 -14.02
C ILE A 41 0.53 -8.06 -14.70
N ALA A 42 0.15 -8.33 -15.95
CA ALA A 42 0.65 -9.44 -16.74
C ALA A 42 1.84 -9.03 -17.60
N ILE A 43 1.79 -7.82 -18.17
CA ILE A 43 2.83 -7.30 -19.06
C ILE A 43 3.18 -5.88 -18.65
N VAL A 44 4.46 -5.59 -18.56
CA VAL A 44 5.01 -4.23 -18.58
C VAL A 44 6.01 -4.17 -19.71
N TRP A 45 5.69 -3.37 -20.72
CA TRP A 45 6.47 -3.26 -21.94
C TRP A 45 7.16 -1.89 -22.03
N PRO A 46 8.48 -1.83 -21.82
CA PRO A 46 9.24 -0.58 -21.92
C PRO A 46 9.46 -0.11 -23.35
N HIS A 47 9.31 1.21 -23.56
CA HIS A 47 9.50 1.85 -24.85
C HIS A 47 10.02 3.30 -24.74
N ASP A 48 10.51 3.81 -25.87
CA ASP A 48 10.92 5.21 -26.04
C ASP A 48 9.71 6.11 -26.37
N GLY A 49 9.95 7.42 -26.48
CA GLY A 49 8.92 8.40 -26.85
C GLY A 49 8.39 8.29 -28.29
N ALA A 50 8.98 7.44 -29.12
CA ALA A 50 8.47 7.11 -30.45
C ALA A 50 7.69 5.78 -30.47
N GLY A 51 7.55 5.10 -29.33
CA GLY A 51 6.86 3.83 -29.21
C GLY A 51 7.69 2.63 -29.70
N ASN A 52 9.01 2.74 -29.80
CA ASN A 52 9.87 1.59 -30.07
C ASN A 52 10.25 0.91 -28.76
N SER A 53 10.36 -0.41 -28.76
CA SER A 53 10.83 -1.15 -27.58
C SER A 53 12.19 -0.62 -27.12
N ALA A 54 12.31 -0.39 -25.81
CA ALA A 54 13.52 0.11 -25.18
C ALA A 54 13.96 -0.82 -24.06
N SER A 55 15.24 -0.81 -23.71
CA SER A 55 15.71 -1.46 -22.50
C SER A 55 15.18 -0.73 -21.25
N VAL A 56 15.18 -1.39 -20.10
CA VAL A 56 14.80 -0.76 -18.81
C VAL A 56 15.62 0.50 -18.51
N ALA A 57 16.88 0.56 -18.96
CA ALA A 57 17.75 1.70 -18.73
C ALA A 57 17.42 2.92 -19.64
N GLU A 58 16.81 2.66 -20.80
CA GLU A 58 16.58 3.66 -21.85
C GLU A 58 15.11 4.06 -21.98
N ALA A 59 14.21 3.26 -21.42
CA ALA A 59 12.78 3.51 -21.47
C ALA A 59 12.42 4.86 -20.83
N THR A 60 11.62 5.63 -21.54
CA THR A 60 10.99 6.85 -21.01
C THR A 60 9.52 6.60 -20.70
N TYR A 61 8.95 5.52 -21.25
CA TYR A 61 7.57 5.11 -21.04
C TYR A 61 7.46 3.59 -20.91
N VAL A 62 6.35 3.13 -20.31
CA VAL A 62 5.92 1.72 -20.35
C VAL A 62 4.46 1.63 -20.76
N ASN A 63 4.09 0.52 -21.41
CA ASN A 63 2.71 0.08 -21.52
C ASN A 63 2.47 -1.03 -20.51
N VAL A 64 1.37 -0.94 -19.74
CA VAL A 64 1.00 -1.94 -18.74
C VAL A 64 -0.29 -2.63 -19.18
N SER A 65 -0.25 -3.96 -19.30
CA SER A 65 -1.43 -4.79 -19.57
C SER A 65 -1.82 -5.53 -18.30
N VAL A 66 -3.06 -5.32 -17.87
CA VAL A 66 -3.65 -5.98 -16.71
C VAL A 66 -4.67 -7.00 -17.17
N TRP A 67 -4.48 -8.23 -16.72
CA TRP A 67 -5.33 -9.39 -17.05
C TRP A 67 -6.12 -9.81 -15.80
N PRO A 68 -7.28 -10.45 -15.96
CA PRO A 68 -7.97 -11.07 -14.83
C PRO A 68 -7.29 -12.40 -14.47
N THR A 69 -7.20 -12.77 -13.20
CA THR A 69 -6.74 -14.11 -12.80
C THR A 69 -7.89 -15.13 -12.71
N ASN A 70 -9.13 -14.66 -12.81
CA ASN A 70 -10.36 -15.43 -12.75
C ASN A 70 -11.21 -15.24 -14.02
N ALA A 71 -12.23 -16.10 -14.18
CA ALA A 71 -13.25 -15.86 -15.20
C ALA A 71 -14.06 -14.60 -14.83
N VAL A 72 -14.13 -13.66 -15.75
CA VAL A 72 -14.88 -12.40 -15.64
C VAL A 72 -15.88 -12.28 -16.78
N ARG A 73 -16.86 -11.38 -16.67
CA ARG A 73 -17.79 -11.14 -17.78
C ARG A 73 -17.06 -10.53 -18.97
N CYS A 74 -17.36 -11.01 -20.18
CA CYS A 74 -16.78 -10.50 -21.40
C CYS A 74 -17.14 -9.02 -21.58
N ASP A 75 -18.31 -8.57 -21.13
CA ASP A 75 -18.77 -7.17 -21.15
C ASP A 75 -18.48 -6.39 -19.86
N SER A 76 -17.64 -6.90 -18.95
CA SER A 76 -17.33 -6.20 -17.69
C SER A 76 -16.84 -4.77 -17.95
N GLU A 77 -17.48 -3.81 -17.30
CA GLU A 77 -17.13 -2.38 -17.31
C GLU A 77 -16.19 -2.01 -16.16
N GLU A 78 -15.77 -2.97 -15.34
CA GLU A 78 -14.88 -2.72 -14.21
C GLU A 78 -13.48 -2.34 -14.70
N ILE A 79 -13.07 -1.10 -14.39
CA ILE A 79 -11.75 -0.56 -14.72
C ILE A 79 -11.10 -0.11 -13.41
N PRO A 80 -10.41 -0.99 -12.67
CA PRO A 80 -9.59 -0.57 -11.55
C PRO A 80 -8.54 0.46 -12.00
N PRO A 81 -8.27 1.52 -11.23
CA PRO A 81 -7.17 2.42 -11.53
C PRO A 81 -5.85 1.71 -11.28
N LEU A 82 -4.91 1.81 -12.22
CA LEU A 82 -3.52 1.45 -11.96
C LEU A 82 -2.91 2.53 -11.07
N THR A 83 -2.32 2.12 -9.96
CA THR A 83 -1.46 2.98 -9.13
C THR A 83 -0.01 2.77 -9.57
N TRP A 84 0.73 3.87 -9.70
CA TRP A 84 2.16 3.81 -9.87
C TRP A 84 2.90 4.70 -8.87
N ALA A 85 4.20 4.47 -8.70
CA ALA A 85 5.07 5.24 -7.82
C ALA A 85 6.49 5.36 -8.38
N TYR A 86 7.12 6.51 -8.15
CA TYR A 86 8.55 6.73 -8.38
C TYR A 86 9.33 6.73 -7.07
N GLY A 87 10.50 6.09 -7.07
CA GLY A 87 11.37 6.04 -5.90
C GLY A 87 10.71 5.36 -4.71
N ASN A 88 11.18 5.66 -3.50
CA ASN A 88 10.70 5.00 -2.28
C ASN A 88 9.68 5.82 -1.48
N SER A 89 9.61 7.14 -1.71
CA SER A 89 9.20 8.07 -0.65
C SER A 89 7.91 8.85 -0.85
N ASN A 90 7.47 9.14 -2.08
CA ASN A 90 6.24 9.92 -2.31
C ASN A 90 5.59 9.49 -3.62
N ALA A 91 4.78 8.42 -3.59
CA ALA A 91 3.97 8.06 -4.75
C ALA A 91 2.94 9.17 -4.99
N LEU A 92 3.12 9.94 -6.06
CA LEU A 92 1.96 10.47 -6.76
C LEU A 92 1.21 9.25 -7.26
N VAL A 93 0.15 8.86 -6.55
CA VAL A 93 -0.86 7.92 -7.05
C VAL A 93 -1.49 8.59 -8.26
N MET A 94 -0.89 8.36 -9.42
CA MET A 94 -1.49 8.75 -10.69
C MET A 94 -2.36 7.58 -11.13
N ALA A 95 -3.60 7.89 -11.47
CA ALA A 95 -4.46 6.94 -12.14
C ALA A 95 -4.26 7.12 -13.64
N ALA A 96 -3.73 6.10 -14.30
CA ALA A 96 -3.81 6.01 -15.75
C ALA A 96 -5.21 5.52 -16.14
N GLN A 97 -5.78 6.11 -17.19
CA GLN A 97 -7.02 5.61 -17.77
C GLN A 97 -6.70 4.37 -18.59
N ALA A 98 -7.40 3.28 -18.32
CA ALA A 98 -7.26 2.08 -19.13
C ALA A 98 -8.06 2.22 -20.42
N THR A 99 -7.53 1.64 -21.50
CA THR A 99 -8.34 1.21 -22.63
C THR A 99 -8.65 -0.27 -22.44
N ARG A 100 -9.94 -0.61 -22.40
CA ARG A 100 -10.35 -2.02 -22.40
C ARG A 100 -10.15 -2.62 -23.78
N GLN A 101 -9.53 -3.79 -23.84
CA GLN A 101 -9.37 -4.57 -25.06
C GLN A 101 -9.82 -6.00 -24.86
N MET A 102 -10.33 -6.62 -25.92
CA MET A 102 -10.58 -8.05 -25.95
C MET A 102 -9.37 -8.75 -26.56
N ARG A 103 -8.77 -9.67 -25.82
CA ARG A 103 -7.66 -10.48 -26.30
C ARG A 103 -8.11 -11.91 -26.55
N GLU A 104 -7.46 -12.55 -27.51
CA GLU A 104 -7.57 -13.98 -27.76
C GLU A 104 -6.16 -14.54 -27.90
N ILE A 105 -5.77 -15.46 -27.02
CA ILE A 105 -4.46 -16.11 -27.02
C ILE A 105 -4.72 -17.61 -26.89
N ASP A 106 -4.18 -18.41 -27.81
CA ASP A 106 -4.35 -19.86 -27.86
C ASP A 106 -5.83 -20.31 -27.76
N GLY A 107 -6.73 -19.55 -28.39
CA GLY A 107 -8.19 -19.80 -28.39
C GLY A 107 -8.91 -19.40 -27.10
N VAL A 108 -8.21 -18.83 -26.12
CA VAL A 108 -8.79 -18.29 -24.88
C VAL A 108 -9.08 -16.82 -25.07
N ARG A 109 -10.36 -16.43 -24.98
CA ARG A 109 -10.83 -15.05 -25.11
C ARG A 109 -11.10 -14.42 -23.75
N PHE A 110 -10.54 -13.24 -23.49
CA PHE A 110 -10.70 -12.53 -22.21
C PHE A 110 -10.50 -11.02 -22.36
N PRO A 111 -11.19 -10.19 -21.55
CA PRO A 111 -10.94 -8.75 -21.51
C PRO A 111 -9.59 -8.46 -20.83
N THR A 112 -8.99 -7.35 -21.23
CA THR A 112 -7.75 -6.80 -20.66
C THR A 112 -7.87 -5.29 -20.51
N LEU A 113 -7.10 -4.73 -19.60
CA LEU A 113 -7.00 -3.30 -19.36
C LEU A 113 -5.60 -2.84 -19.76
N GLU A 114 -5.53 -1.94 -20.73
CA GLU A 114 -4.29 -1.44 -21.30
C GLU A 114 -4.04 0.00 -20.86
N TYR A 115 -2.95 0.23 -20.16
CA TYR A 115 -2.51 1.55 -19.72
C TYR A 115 -1.28 1.92 -20.55
N ASN A 116 -1.46 2.83 -21.50
CA ASN A 116 -0.41 3.17 -22.46
C ASN A 116 0.36 4.42 -22.05
N ASP A 117 1.62 4.50 -22.50
CA ASP A 117 2.49 5.66 -22.40
C ASP A 117 2.64 6.17 -20.95
N ILE A 118 2.77 5.23 -20.01
CA ILE A 118 3.05 5.53 -18.62
C ILE A 118 4.48 6.06 -18.51
N PRO A 119 4.72 7.34 -18.14
CA PRO A 119 6.07 7.82 -17.92
C PRO A 119 6.80 6.96 -16.89
N VAL A 120 8.07 6.69 -17.17
CA VAL A 120 9.00 6.07 -16.24
C VAL A 120 10.25 6.92 -16.12
N ASN A 121 10.90 6.83 -14.95
CA ASN A 121 12.20 7.43 -14.72
C ASN A 121 13.22 6.31 -14.53
N SER A 122 14.11 6.13 -15.50
CA SER A 122 15.13 5.08 -15.47
C SER A 122 16.21 5.30 -14.40
N ALA A 123 16.32 6.51 -13.85
CA ALA A 123 17.19 6.80 -12.71
C ALA A 123 16.56 6.42 -11.35
N LEU A 124 15.28 6.05 -11.32
CA LEU A 124 14.54 5.69 -10.12
C LEU A 124 13.93 4.30 -10.23
N VAL A 125 13.50 3.74 -9.10
CA VAL A 125 12.66 2.54 -9.08
C VAL A 125 11.22 2.96 -9.34
N ASN A 126 10.60 2.39 -10.38
CA ASN A 126 9.19 2.61 -10.67
C ASN A 126 8.41 1.37 -10.22
N ARG A 127 7.28 1.55 -9.54
CA ARG A 127 6.45 0.43 -9.06
C ARG A 127 5.02 0.60 -9.53
N PHE A 128 4.41 -0.49 -9.95
CA PHE A 128 3.05 -0.54 -10.47
C PHE A 128 2.24 -1.56 -9.68
N TYR A 129 1.03 -1.20 -9.29
CA TYR A 129 0.12 -2.09 -8.60
C TYR A 129 -1.31 -1.55 -8.70
N ILE A 130 -2.28 -2.44 -8.63
CA ILE A 130 -3.67 -2.11 -8.37
C ILE A 130 -3.91 -2.57 -6.95
N ALA A 131 -4.29 -1.65 -6.07
CA ALA A 131 -4.73 -2.04 -4.76
C ALA A 131 -6.05 -1.34 -4.45
N SER A 132 -6.96 -2.10 -3.87
CA SER A 132 -8.32 -1.69 -3.60
C SER A 132 -8.64 -2.00 -2.15
N PRO A 133 -9.18 -1.04 -1.39
CA PRO A 133 -9.59 -1.28 -0.02
C PRO A 133 -10.82 -2.21 0.07
N VAL A 134 -11.55 -2.39 -1.02
CA VAL A 134 -12.82 -3.14 -1.08
C VAL A 134 -12.81 -4.25 -2.13
N GLY A 135 -11.65 -4.52 -2.72
CA GLY A 135 -11.54 -5.42 -3.86
C GLY A 135 -10.22 -6.19 -3.88
N PRO A 136 -10.08 -7.13 -4.82
CA PRO A 136 -8.85 -7.87 -4.99
C PRO A 136 -7.72 -6.92 -5.39
N ASN A 137 -6.57 -7.04 -4.72
CA ASN A 137 -5.36 -6.37 -5.13
C ASN A 137 -4.67 -7.15 -6.26
N SER A 138 -3.87 -6.48 -7.07
CA SER A 138 -2.95 -7.13 -7.99
C SER A 138 -1.63 -7.48 -7.31
N ASN A 139 -0.76 -8.11 -8.09
CA ASN A 139 0.67 -8.16 -7.82
C ASN A 139 1.31 -6.77 -7.94
N VAL A 140 2.54 -6.65 -7.43
CA VAL A 140 3.41 -5.49 -7.62
C VAL A 140 4.38 -5.77 -8.75
N TRP A 141 4.56 -4.82 -9.66
CA TRP A 141 5.58 -4.88 -10.71
C TRP A 141 6.64 -3.80 -10.48
N VAL A 142 7.91 -4.15 -10.62
CA VAL A 142 9.04 -3.23 -10.40
C VAL A 142 9.85 -3.00 -11.69
N HIS A 143 9.90 -1.75 -12.15
CA HIS A 143 10.69 -1.28 -13.29
C HIS A 143 11.91 -0.48 -12.84
N ALA A 144 13.09 -1.09 -12.88
CA ALA A 144 14.34 -0.43 -12.54
C ALA A 144 15.56 -1.19 -13.08
N VAL A 145 16.65 -0.47 -13.35
CA VAL A 145 17.97 -1.07 -13.60
C VAL A 145 18.49 -1.77 -12.34
N ASP A 146 18.30 -1.11 -11.18
CA ASP A 146 18.52 -1.67 -9.85
C ASP A 146 17.23 -1.52 -9.05
N ALA A 147 16.55 -2.64 -8.81
CA ALA A 147 15.24 -2.65 -8.18
C ALA A 147 15.30 -2.68 -6.65
N ARG A 148 16.50 -2.75 -6.06
CA ARG A 148 16.64 -2.85 -4.60
C ARG A 148 16.02 -1.63 -3.93
N THR A 149 15.21 -1.89 -2.92
CA THR A 149 14.58 -0.82 -2.13
C THR A 149 15.53 -0.34 -1.05
N ILE A 150 16.62 0.30 -1.45
CA ILE A 150 17.52 0.96 -0.51
C ILE A 150 16.91 2.33 -0.23
N GLN A 151 16.44 2.53 1.00
CA GLN A 151 16.08 3.84 1.50
C GLN A 151 17.27 4.34 2.34
N PRO A 152 18.24 5.03 1.71
CA PRO A 152 19.48 5.38 2.40
C PRO A 152 19.25 6.39 3.53
N GLU A 153 18.15 7.15 3.46
CA GLU A 153 17.78 8.15 4.45
C GLU A 153 16.44 7.78 5.08
N ILE A 154 16.48 7.62 6.41
CA ILE A 154 15.28 7.56 7.24
C ILE A 154 14.55 8.89 7.07
N VAL A 155 13.25 8.80 6.90
CA VAL A 155 12.38 9.96 6.73
C VAL A 155 12.07 10.47 8.11
N GLU A 156 12.54 11.67 8.37
CA GLU A 156 12.29 12.39 9.61
C GLU A 156 11.14 13.38 9.37
N PRO A 157 10.15 13.43 10.26
CA PRO A 157 9.03 14.35 10.09
C PRO A 157 9.48 15.80 10.23
N SER A 158 8.95 16.68 9.38
CA SER A 158 9.25 18.13 9.36
C SER A 158 8.55 18.91 10.48
N GLY A 159 7.61 18.27 11.17
CA GLY A 159 6.80 18.84 12.24
C GLY A 159 5.61 17.94 12.58
N VAL A 160 4.70 18.45 13.42
CA VAL A 160 3.44 17.77 13.80
C VAL A 160 2.25 18.54 13.24
N VAL A 161 1.28 17.80 12.68
CA VAL A 161 -0.03 18.33 12.32
C VAL A 161 -0.86 18.51 13.58
N SER A 162 -1.35 19.73 13.84
CA SER A 162 -2.23 19.97 14.98
C SER A 162 -3.58 19.26 14.79
N PRO A 163 -4.29 18.92 15.89
CA PRO A 163 -5.63 18.33 15.79
C PRO A 163 -6.60 19.13 14.93
N GLU A 164 -6.57 20.46 14.99
CA GLU A 164 -7.38 21.35 14.14
C GLU A 164 -6.95 21.29 12.67
N GLY A 165 -5.65 21.12 12.42
CA GLY A 165 -5.09 20.95 11.09
C GLY A 165 -5.57 19.68 10.40
N MET A 166 -5.84 18.60 11.14
CA MET A 166 -6.30 17.33 10.57
C MET A 166 -7.66 17.43 9.87
N ALA A 167 -8.56 18.31 10.32
CA ALA A 167 -9.92 18.44 9.78
C ALA A 167 -9.97 18.93 8.32
N GLY A 168 -8.87 19.50 7.80
CA GLY A 168 -8.76 20.00 6.43
C GLY A 168 -7.75 19.26 5.55
N LEU A 169 -7.15 18.18 6.04
CA LEU A 169 -6.12 17.44 5.28
C LEU A 169 -6.74 16.45 4.29
N VAL A 170 -6.04 16.27 3.17
CA VAL A 170 -6.08 15.02 2.41
C VAL A 170 -5.56 13.93 3.36
N ALA A 171 -6.26 12.79 3.44
CA ALA A 171 -6.01 11.75 4.44
C ALA A 171 -4.50 11.43 4.58
N PRO A 172 -3.98 11.31 5.82
CA PRO A 172 -2.57 10.98 6.06
C PRO A 172 -2.16 9.69 5.32
N ILE A 173 -0.97 9.71 4.73
CA ILE A 173 -0.45 8.61 3.92
C ILE A 173 0.54 7.80 4.76
N PRO A 174 0.38 6.47 4.85
CA PRO A 174 1.37 5.63 5.49
C PRO A 174 2.65 5.57 4.66
N ARG A 175 3.80 5.74 5.31
CA ARG A 175 5.13 5.62 4.70
C ARG A 175 5.93 4.55 5.43
N ILE A 176 6.30 3.50 4.72
CA ILE A 176 7.27 2.52 5.22
C ILE A 176 8.62 3.25 5.33
N ASN A 177 9.17 3.30 6.53
CA ASN A 177 10.36 4.07 6.86
C ASN A 177 11.57 3.18 7.12
N VAL A 178 11.35 2.05 7.78
CA VAL A 178 12.39 1.05 8.06
C VAL A 178 11.83 -0.32 7.77
N VAL A 179 12.60 -1.13 7.04
CA VAL A 179 12.41 -2.58 6.97
C VAL A 179 13.68 -3.24 7.45
N TRP A 180 13.59 -3.92 8.59
CA TRP A 180 14.73 -4.53 9.27
C TRP A 180 14.65 -6.05 9.15
N PRO A 181 15.49 -6.71 8.36
CA PRO A 181 15.52 -8.16 8.25
C PRO A 181 16.24 -8.83 9.42
N HIS A 182 15.65 -9.89 9.97
CA HIS A 182 16.17 -10.55 11.18
C HIS A 182 15.80 -12.04 11.28
N ASP A 183 16.41 -12.73 12.24
CA ASP A 183 16.28 -14.18 12.51
C ASP A 183 15.07 -14.61 13.37
N GLY A 184 14.16 -13.68 13.69
CA GLY A 184 13.04 -13.91 14.62
C GLY A 184 13.41 -13.82 16.12
N THR A 185 14.68 -13.64 16.45
CA THR A 185 15.15 -13.30 17.81
C THR A 185 15.67 -11.87 17.92
N GLY A 186 15.59 -11.11 16.82
CA GLY A 186 15.98 -9.71 16.71
C GLY A 186 17.39 -9.48 16.18
N ASN A 187 18.16 -10.54 15.87
CA ASN A 187 19.47 -10.36 15.26
C ASN A 187 19.32 -10.12 13.76
N TYR A 188 20.06 -9.13 13.25
CA TYR A 188 20.11 -8.83 11.82
C TYR A 188 20.48 -10.07 11.01
N LEU A 189 19.76 -10.28 9.91
CA LEU A 189 20.17 -11.19 8.85
C LEU A 189 20.12 -10.46 7.50
N PRO A 190 21.01 -10.81 6.55
CA PRO A 190 20.92 -10.29 5.20
C PRO A 190 19.63 -10.80 4.53
N VAL A 191 19.17 -10.06 3.51
CA VAL A 191 17.89 -10.30 2.80
C VAL A 191 17.80 -11.73 2.22
N GLU A 192 18.93 -12.31 1.83
CA GLU A 192 19.03 -13.66 1.30
C GLU A 192 18.69 -14.75 2.34
N SER A 193 18.72 -14.43 3.63
CA SER A 193 18.63 -15.40 4.72
C SER A 193 17.59 -15.08 5.78
N ALA A 194 17.09 -13.84 5.82
CA ALA A 194 16.13 -13.42 6.83
C ALA A 194 14.76 -14.10 6.64
N PRO A 195 14.25 -14.84 7.64
CA PRO A 195 12.89 -15.37 7.62
C PRO A 195 11.84 -14.32 8.06
N PHE A 196 12.27 -13.21 8.65
CA PHE A 196 11.37 -12.17 9.15
C PHE A 196 11.89 -10.77 8.85
N VAL A 197 10.96 -9.81 8.79
CA VAL A 197 11.25 -8.39 8.79
C VAL A 197 10.40 -7.64 9.81
N ASN A 198 10.96 -6.61 10.44
CA ASN A 198 10.19 -5.60 11.15
C ASN A 198 9.94 -4.41 10.21
N VAL A 199 8.70 -3.95 10.11
CA VAL A 199 8.30 -2.83 9.25
C VAL A 199 7.85 -1.67 10.12
N SER A 200 8.62 -0.58 10.13
CA SER A 200 8.23 0.66 10.79
C SER A 200 7.55 1.59 9.81
N VAL A 201 6.40 2.12 10.19
CA VAL A 201 5.58 3.02 9.40
C VAL A 201 5.45 4.36 10.09
N LEU A 202 5.56 5.44 9.32
CA LEU A 202 5.26 6.81 9.74
C LEU A 202 4.03 7.31 8.97
N MET A 203 3.12 7.99 9.65
CA MET A 203 1.96 8.62 9.01
C MET A 203 2.27 10.09 8.75
N LEU A 204 2.27 10.49 7.48
CA LEU A 204 2.64 11.83 7.06
C LEU A 204 1.50 12.50 6.29
N ASP A 205 1.43 13.83 6.39
CA ASP A 205 0.69 14.63 5.42
C ASP A 205 1.53 14.90 4.15
N ASN A 206 0.96 15.67 3.22
CA ASN A 206 1.64 16.07 1.98
C ASN A 206 2.78 17.08 2.16
N LEU A 207 3.05 17.54 3.39
CA LEU A 207 4.16 18.43 3.75
C LEU A 207 5.21 17.70 4.63
N ASP A 208 5.18 16.36 4.65
CA ASP A 208 6.04 15.49 5.46
C ASP A 208 5.93 15.77 6.98
N ARG A 209 4.78 16.27 7.46
CA ARG A 209 4.51 16.43 8.90
C ARG A 209 3.86 15.16 9.44
N THR A 210 4.30 14.71 10.62
CA THR A 210 3.68 13.58 11.33
C THR A 210 2.35 13.95 11.94
N MET A 211 1.51 12.94 12.19
CA MET A 211 0.29 13.11 12.97
C MET A 211 0.61 13.32 14.46
N ASP A 212 -0.31 13.96 15.17
CA ASP A 212 -0.28 14.12 16.62
C ASP A 212 -0.15 12.76 17.33
N ILE A 213 0.49 12.73 18.51
CA ILE A 213 0.77 11.49 19.24
C ILE A 213 -0.51 10.78 19.72
N GLU A 214 -1.64 11.47 19.83
CA GLU A 214 -2.92 10.87 20.16
C GLU A 214 -3.65 10.30 18.94
N TYR A 215 -3.15 10.56 17.72
CA TYR A 215 -3.69 9.98 16.50
C TYR A 215 -3.43 8.47 16.47
N MET A 216 -4.50 7.70 16.36
CA MET A 216 -4.49 6.23 16.33
C MET A 216 -5.21 5.73 15.08
N PRO A 217 -4.49 5.64 13.93
CA PRO A 217 -5.06 5.07 12.73
C PRO A 217 -5.16 3.54 12.86
N GLU A 218 -6.14 2.97 12.18
CA GLU A 218 -6.11 1.56 11.82
C GLU A 218 -5.23 1.40 10.57
N LEU A 219 -4.18 0.60 10.69
CA LEU A 219 -3.29 0.25 9.59
C LEU A 219 -3.33 -1.24 9.34
N SER A 220 -3.31 -1.60 8.07
CA SER A 220 -3.22 -2.98 7.59
C SER A 220 -1.95 -3.14 6.77
N LEU A 221 -1.26 -4.26 6.95
CA LEU A 221 -0.13 -4.64 6.10
C LEU A 221 -0.62 -5.60 5.02
N LEU A 222 -0.28 -5.30 3.77
CA LEU A 222 -0.46 -6.17 2.62
C LEU A 222 0.90 -6.74 2.20
N ILE A 223 0.95 -8.03 1.88
CA ILE A 223 2.17 -8.75 1.51
C ILE A 223 1.92 -9.51 0.20
N ALA A 224 2.87 -9.44 -0.72
CA ALA A 224 2.91 -10.31 -1.89
C ALA A 224 4.24 -11.07 -1.93
N GLU A 225 4.22 -12.36 -2.24
CA GLU A 225 5.42 -13.15 -2.53
C GLU A 225 5.67 -13.19 -4.03
N GLY A 226 6.87 -12.78 -4.46
CA GLY A 226 7.22 -12.64 -5.87
C GLY A 226 6.16 -11.86 -6.64
N ASN A 227 5.48 -12.54 -7.55
CA ASN A 227 4.48 -11.96 -8.44
C ASN A 227 3.04 -12.33 -8.05
N ASP A 228 2.84 -12.84 -6.85
CA ASP A 228 1.50 -13.13 -6.34
C ASP A 228 0.74 -11.83 -6.01
N PRO A 229 -0.60 -11.88 -5.97
CA PRO A 229 -1.40 -10.74 -5.51
C PRO A 229 -1.07 -10.32 -4.08
N LEU A 230 -1.21 -9.02 -3.78
CA LEU A 230 -1.11 -8.49 -2.41
C LEU A 230 -2.24 -9.05 -1.53
N GLN A 231 -1.86 -9.72 -0.45
CA GLN A 231 -2.78 -10.32 0.53
C GLN A 231 -2.67 -9.60 1.87
N LEU A 232 -3.79 -9.53 2.59
CA LEU A 232 -3.83 -8.98 3.94
C LEU A 232 -3.03 -9.85 4.91
N SER A 233 -2.08 -9.24 5.61
CA SER A 233 -1.38 -9.86 6.74
C SER A 233 -2.25 -9.82 7.99
N GLU A 234 -2.16 -10.87 8.80
CA GLU A 234 -2.80 -10.93 10.12
C GLU A 234 -2.00 -10.18 11.21
N ILE A 235 -0.84 -9.64 10.86
CA ILE A 235 0.04 -8.94 11.81
C ILE A 235 -0.51 -7.54 12.05
N ALA A 236 -0.85 -7.27 13.31
CA ALA A 236 -1.29 -5.95 13.74
C ALA A 236 -0.08 -5.03 14.02
N PRO A 237 -0.20 -3.73 13.73
CA PRO A 237 0.82 -2.75 14.07
C PRO A 237 0.86 -2.48 15.58
N VAL A 238 2.05 -2.27 16.12
CA VAL A 238 2.27 -1.79 17.49
C VAL A 238 2.67 -0.32 17.46
N PRO A 239 1.97 0.58 18.16
CA PRO A 239 2.36 1.99 18.24
C PRO A 239 3.63 2.16 19.09
N VAL A 240 4.60 2.89 18.57
CA VAL A 240 5.88 3.18 19.24
C VAL A 240 6.11 4.68 19.26
N ASN A 241 6.24 5.26 20.46
CA ASN A 241 6.56 6.67 20.62
C ASN A 241 8.05 6.91 20.32
N ARG A 242 8.32 7.92 19.51
CA ARG A 242 9.66 8.35 19.09
C ARG A 242 9.85 9.82 19.45
N SER A 243 11.10 10.24 19.55
CA SER A 243 11.48 11.64 19.76
C SER A 243 12.73 11.94 18.96
N LEU A 244 12.70 13.04 18.22
CA LEU A 244 13.81 13.54 17.42
C LEU A 244 13.86 15.06 17.57
N ASP A 245 14.99 15.61 18.02
CA ASP A 245 15.20 17.06 18.19
C ASP A 245 14.07 17.78 18.94
N GLY A 246 13.48 17.11 19.94
CA GLY A 246 12.37 17.64 20.75
C GLY A 246 10.98 17.49 20.11
N LEU A 247 10.89 16.98 18.89
CA LEU A 247 9.65 16.58 18.24
C LEU A 247 9.26 15.18 18.70
N ALA A 248 8.18 15.07 19.49
CA ALA A 248 7.57 13.80 19.82
C ALA A 248 6.64 13.35 18.69
N TYR A 249 6.77 12.09 18.25
CA TYR A 249 5.93 11.52 17.21
C TYR A 249 5.73 10.02 17.44
N ARG A 250 4.90 9.39 16.62
CA ARG A 250 4.62 7.96 16.70
C ARG A 250 4.94 7.26 15.39
N THR A 251 5.54 6.08 15.50
CA THR A 251 5.62 5.09 14.43
C THR A 251 4.73 3.91 14.75
N TRP A 252 4.39 3.13 13.72
CA TRP A 252 3.63 1.89 13.85
C TRP A 252 4.48 0.75 13.32
N GLU A 253 4.72 -0.25 14.16
CA GLU A 253 5.63 -1.35 13.86
C GLU A 253 4.88 -2.66 13.65
N PHE A 254 5.01 -3.21 12.45
CA PHE A 254 4.63 -4.60 12.18
C PHE A 254 5.85 -5.46 12.47
N ASN A 255 5.81 -6.20 13.58
CA ASN A 255 6.93 -7.02 14.04
C ASN A 255 6.84 -8.45 13.52
N ASP A 256 8.00 -9.05 13.29
CA ASP A 256 8.19 -10.44 12.90
C ASP A 256 7.34 -10.81 11.66
N VAL A 257 7.29 -9.92 10.67
CA VAL A 257 6.57 -10.17 9.41
C VAL A 257 7.26 -11.29 8.66
N PRO A 258 6.59 -12.44 8.41
CA PRO A 258 7.21 -13.56 7.74
C PRO A 258 7.51 -13.18 6.29
N VAL A 259 8.73 -13.45 5.87
CA VAL A 259 9.17 -13.35 4.49
C VAL A 259 9.92 -14.61 4.13
N LYS A 260 9.94 -14.96 2.84
CA LYS A 260 10.65 -16.14 2.40
C LYS A 260 12.08 -15.77 2.04
N ALA A 261 13.04 -16.26 2.81
CA ALA A 261 14.46 -16.02 2.60
C ALA A 261 14.88 -16.27 1.15
N GLY A 262 15.58 -15.28 0.56
CA GLY A 262 16.07 -15.36 -0.82
C GLY A 262 14.98 -15.22 -1.91
N MET A 263 13.71 -15.09 -1.52
CA MET A 263 12.62 -14.79 -2.44
C MET A 263 12.25 -13.31 -2.33
N GLN A 264 11.70 -12.79 -3.42
CA GLN A 264 11.14 -11.46 -3.44
C GLN A 264 9.86 -11.41 -2.59
N SER A 265 9.70 -10.39 -1.76
CA SER A 265 8.43 -10.05 -1.12
C SER A 265 8.15 -8.56 -1.25
N HIS A 266 6.90 -8.19 -1.50
CA HIS A 266 6.45 -6.80 -1.53
C HIS A 266 5.58 -6.49 -0.32
N LEU A 267 5.78 -5.32 0.28
CA LEU A 267 5.09 -4.86 1.48
C LEU A 267 4.39 -3.54 1.16
N VAL A 268 3.10 -3.45 1.42
CA VAL A 268 2.30 -2.23 1.26
C VAL A 268 1.50 -2.01 2.52
N VAL A 269 1.52 -0.79 3.06
CA VAL A 269 0.70 -0.45 4.23
C VAL A 269 -0.50 0.35 3.76
N MET A 270 -1.69 -0.01 4.24
CA MET A 270 -2.95 0.65 3.93
C MET A 270 -3.56 1.23 5.22
N SER A 271 -4.06 2.46 5.15
CA SER A 271 -4.83 3.08 6.24
C SER A 271 -6.32 2.77 6.15
N GLN A 272 -7.06 3.02 7.23
CA GLN A 272 -8.53 2.92 7.28
C GLN A 272 -9.28 3.76 6.23
N PHE A 273 -8.59 4.69 5.55
CA PHE A 273 -9.17 5.53 4.50
C PHE A 273 -8.80 5.05 3.10
N GLY A 274 -8.13 3.89 2.98
CA GLY A 274 -7.64 3.34 1.72
C GLY A 274 -6.40 4.05 1.18
N ALA A 275 -5.76 4.96 1.93
CA ALA A 275 -4.47 5.52 1.55
C ALA A 275 -3.39 4.45 1.70
N MET A 276 -2.51 4.33 0.72
CA MET A 276 -1.52 3.26 0.65
C MET A 276 -0.10 3.80 0.56
N SER A 277 0.84 3.07 1.14
CA SER A 277 2.26 3.34 0.99
C SER A 277 2.75 2.98 -0.40
N VAL A 278 3.90 3.55 -0.78
CA VAL A 278 4.70 2.99 -1.87
C VAL A 278 5.06 1.53 -1.48
N PRO A 279 5.01 0.56 -2.41
CA PRO A 279 5.44 -0.79 -2.09
C PRO A 279 6.93 -0.84 -1.76
N TRP A 280 7.28 -1.44 -0.63
CA TRP A 280 8.66 -1.78 -0.30
C TRP A 280 8.96 -3.20 -0.79
N THR A 281 10.18 -3.48 -1.26
CA THR A 281 10.54 -4.81 -1.79
C THR A 281 11.71 -5.42 -1.03
N HIS A 282 11.44 -6.57 -0.39
CA HIS A 282 12.41 -7.45 0.25
C HIS A 282 12.96 -8.43 -0.78
N ALA A 283 14.12 -8.15 -1.38
CA ALA A 283 14.76 -9.11 -2.28
C ALA A 283 16.25 -8.79 -2.49
N ALA A 284 17.05 -9.82 -2.78
CA ALA A 284 18.41 -9.64 -3.27
C ALA A 284 18.43 -9.11 -4.71
N ASP A 285 17.47 -9.58 -5.52
CA ASP A 285 17.11 -9.02 -6.83
C ASP A 285 15.61 -8.73 -6.81
N ALA A 286 15.26 -7.44 -6.85
CA ALA A 286 13.89 -6.97 -6.73
C ALA A 286 13.21 -6.73 -8.09
N ARG A 287 13.82 -7.19 -9.20
CA ARG A 287 13.21 -7.03 -10.52
C ARG A 287 12.08 -8.03 -10.70
N THR A 288 10.94 -7.54 -11.16
CA THR A 288 9.84 -8.42 -11.58
C THR A 288 10.09 -8.89 -13.01
N LEU A 289 10.19 -10.21 -13.22
CA LEU A 289 10.32 -10.82 -14.55
C LEU A 289 9.15 -11.77 -14.80
N LEU A 290 8.24 -11.38 -15.69
CA LEU A 290 7.13 -12.20 -16.16
C LEU A 290 7.16 -12.29 -17.71
N PRO A 291 8.12 -13.01 -18.30
CA PRO A 291 8.19 -13.12 -19.76
C PRO A 291 7.02 -13.90 -20.38
N ALA A 292 6.33 -14.73 -19.59
CA ALA A 292 5.17 -15.52 -19.99
C ALA A 292 4.11 -15.49 -18.88
N PRO A 293 3.26 -14.44 -18.84
CA PRO A 293 2.16 -14.39 -17.88
C PRO A 293 1.19 -15.57 -18.09
N LEU A 294 0.58 -16.04 -17.00
CA LEU A 294 -0.40 -17.11 -17.06
C LEU A 294 -1.64 -16.64 -17.83
N LEU A 295 -2.14 -17.48 -18.72
CA LEU A 295 -3.39 -17.21 -19.43
C LEU A 295 -4.56 -17.25 -18.44
N PRO A 296 -5.44 -16.23 -18.43
CA PRO A 296 -6.67 -16.26 -17.66
C PRO A 296 -7.61 -17.39 -18.13
N PRO A 297 -8.59 -17.79 -17.31
CA PRO A 297 -9.74 -18.53 -17.83
C PRO A 297 -10.49 -17.71 -18.91
N PRO A 298 -11.22 -18.37 -19.83
CA PRO A 298 -12.10 -17.67 -20.76
C PRO A 298 -13.10 -16.77 -20.03
N CYS A 299 -13.40 -15.60 -20.60
CA CYS A 299 -14.49 -14.78 -20.10
C CYS A 299 -15.84 -15.46 -20.30
N VAL A 300 -16.81 -15.09 -19.47
CA VAL A 300 -18.20 -15.56 -19.55
C VAL A 300 -19.09 -14.48 -20.15
N GLU A 301 -20.09 -14.82 -20.95
CA GLU A 301 -21.06 -13.85 -21.50
C GLU A 301 -21.99 -13.28 -20.40
#